data_AF-A0A7W4UR54-F1
#
_entry.id   AF-A0A7W4UR54-F1
#
_cell.length_a   1.000
_cell.length_b   1.000
_cell.length_c   1.000
_cell.angle_alpha   90.00
_cell.angle_beta   90.00
_cell.angle_gamma   90.00
#
_symmetry.space_group_name_H-M   'P 1'
#
loop_
_entity.id
_entity.type
_entity.pdbx_description
1 polymer ?
#
loop_
_entity_poly.entity_id
_entity_poly.type
_entity_poly.pdbx_seq_one_letter_code
_entity_poly.pdbx_strand_id
1 'polypeptide(L)'
;MADWHDSRRSVVRKTVQRWTSAEHWRQRKLVSRGFELPAVPTTPASVWGISMVKNEADIIDSVVRHMLDQDIDRILIVDNGSTDGTYEMLKELSRELPISVGRDREPGYYQAHKMTALASRARRAGAEWVVPFDADEFWFAPGTTVGAYLRSSGVTRVQAAIHNAFPTAENPRLSGLEGELRLDVPPHLMRKVASRTSPFLWIGMGNHTAMRSGSGLEDRLRILHLPWRSQEQLTRKVRQGAAAYAASSLKGVGGHWITQGALSDDGLQEVWDRLLKGEGEADLGWRPIGPFLVDRFDHWRTWDPDGQVPVLASANKF
;
A
#
# COMPACT_ATOMS: atom_id res chain seq x y z
N MET A 1 9.96 -20.73 0.43
CA MET A 1 10.53 -19.73 1.36
C MET A 1 12.01 -19.51 1.03
N ALA A 2 12.36 -18.42 0.33
CA ALA A 2 13.77 -18.07 0.15
C ALA A 2 14.23 -17.24 1.35
N ASP A 3 15.18 -17.76 2.11
CA ASP A 3 15.84 -17.05 3.20
C ASP A 3 16.63 -15.87 2.60
N TRP A 4 16.16 -14.64 2.82
CA TRP A 4 16.81 -13.42 2.34
C TRP A 4 17.86 -12.92 3.34
N HIS A 5 18.86 -13.75 3.63
CA HIS A 5 20.11 -13.28 4.23
C HIS A 5 21.03 -12.69 3.15
N ASP A 6 20.62 -11.57 2.57
CA ASP A 6 21.44 -10.89 1.56
C ASP A 6 22.53 -10.07 2.26
N SER A 7 23.79 -10.50 2.17
CA SER A 7 24.93 -9.81 2.80
C SER A 7 25.03 -8.35 2.30
N ARG A 8 25.60 -7.44 3.12
CA ARG A 8 25.80 -6.02 2.74
C ARG A 8 26.43 -5.86 1.35
N ARG A 9 27.41 -6.71 1.02
CA ARG A 9 28.10 -6.70 -0.30
C ARG A 9 27.18 -7.11 -1.45
N SER A 10 26.32 -8.10 -1.24
CA SER A 10 25.35 -8.56 -2.25
C SER A 10 24.26 -7.53 -2.52
N VAL A 11 23.71 -6.91 -1.46
CA VAL A 11 22.72 -5.83 -1.62
C VAL A 11 23.34 -4.65 -2.35
N VAL A 12 24.55 -4.21 -1.97
CA VAL A 12 25.25 -3.11 -2.66
C VAL A 12 25.49 -3.47 -4.13
N ARG A 13 25.97 -4.69 -4.44
CA ARG A 13 26.19 -5.12 -5.83
C ARG A 13 24.90 -5.16 -6.64
N LYS A 14 23.82 -5.75 -6.13
CA LYS A 14 22.51 -5.81 -6.80
C LYS A 14 21.92 -4.42 -7.02
N THR A 15 22.05 -3.56 -6.01
CA THR A 15 21.66 -2.14 -6.10
C THR A 15 22.51 -1.44 -7.17
N VAL A 16 23.83 -1.51 -7.14
CA VAL A 16 24.69 -0.89 -8.16
C VAL A 16 24.36 -1.41 -9.57
N GLN A 17 24.17 -2.72 -9.74
CA GLN A 17 23.79 -3.30 -11.04
C GLN A 17 22.42 -2.78 -11.53
N ARG A 18 21.42 -2.66 -10.65
CA ARG A 18 20.13 -2.07 -11.00
C ARG A 18 20.25 -0.59 -11.35
N TRP A 19 20.99 0.18 -10.55
CA TRP A 19 21.15 1.62 -10.72
C TRP A 19 22.02 1.99 -11.92
N THR A 20 22.73 1.03 -12.51
CA THR A 20 23.54 1.23 -13.72
C THR A 20 22.84 0.75 -15.00
N SER A 21 21.67 0.09 -14.91
CA SER A 21 20.99 -0.40 -16.10
C SER A 21 20.32 0.74 -16.89
N ALA A 22 20.42 0.70 -18.23
CA ALA A 22 19.82 1.71 -19.10
C ALA A 22 18.30 1.80 -18.94
N GLU A 23 17.63 0.67 -18.72
CA GLU A 23 16.19 0.60 -18.47
C GLU A 23 15.81 1.33 -17.17
N HIS A 24 16.55 1.08 -16.08
CA HIS A 24 16.32 1.75 -14.81
C HIS A 24 16.43 3.28 -14.95
N TRP A 25 17.45 3.77 -15.67
CA TRP A 25 17.62 5.19 -15.93
C TRP A 25 16.48 5.79 -16.76
N ARG A 26 16.00 5.07 -17.79
CA ARG A 26 14.86 5.50 -18.60
C ARG A 26 13.60 5.64 -17.75
N GLN A 27 13.26 4.61 -16.97
CA GLN A 27 12.08 4.59 -16.09
C GLN A 27 12.16 5.68 -15.03
N ARG A 28 13.34 5.86 -14.40
CA ARG A 28 13.57 6.94 -13.43
C ARG A 28 13.39 8.32 -14.05
N LYS A 29 13.83 8.53 -15.29
CA LYS A 29 13.69 9.80 -16.02
C LYS A 29 12.22 10.07 -16.39
N LEU A 30 11.46 9.06 -16.78
CA LEU A 30 10.02 9.15 -17.02
C LEU A 30 9.27 9.60 -15.76
N VAL A 31 9.45 8.87 -14.66
CA VAL A 31 8.86 9.20 -13.35
C VAL A 31 9.24 10.61 -12.91
N SER A 32 10.51 10.97 -12.99
CA SER A 32 10.97 12.31 -12.58
C SER A 32 10.39 13.44 -13.44
N ARG A 33 10.01 13.18 -14.70
CA ARG A 33 9.37 14.17 -15.57
C ARG A 33 7.86 14.24 -15.35
N GLY A 34 7.24 13.13 -14.96
CA GLY A 34 5.81 13.07 -14.63
C GLY A 34 5.47 13.69 -13.27
N PHE A 35 6.43 13.69 -12.34
CA PHE A 35 6.23 14.20 -10.99
C PHE A 35 6.21 15.73 -10.91
N GLU A 36 5.10 16.27 -10.42
CA GLU A 36 4.95 17.65 -9.97
C GLU A 36 4.75 17.63 -8.45
N LEU A 37 5.86 17.72 -7.70
CA LEU A 37 5.85 17.67 -6.24
C LEU A 37 5.87 19.08 -5.64
N PRO A 38 5.04 19.37 -4.62
CA PRO A 38 5.12 20.63 -3.89
C PRO A 38 6.43 20.72 -3.11
N ALA A 39 6.82 21.91 -2.66
CA ALA A 39 7.80 22.04 -1.59
C ALA A 39 7.29 21.26 -0.36
N VAL A 40 8.19 20.56 0.34
CA VAL A 40 7.82 19.91 1.59
C VAL A 40 8.70 20.47 2.71
N PRO A 41 8.16 20.65 3.91
CA PRO A 41 8.92 21.16 5.04
C PRO A 41 9.94 20.13 5.53
N THR A 42 11.03 20.61 6.10
CA THR A 42 12.02 19.76 6.76
C THR A 42 11.53 19.39 8.16
N THR A 43 11.43 18.09 8.45
CA THR A 43 11.07 17.53 9.76
C THR A 43 12.10 16.45 10.12
N PRO A 44 13.14 16.79 10.90
CA PRO A 44 14.14 15.80 11.32
C PRO A 44 13.53 14.70 12.18
N ALA A 45 14.05 13.47 12.07
CA ALA A 45 13.70 12.33 12.92
C ALA A 45 12.20 11.95 12.91
N SER A 46 11.51 12.21 11.80
CA SER A 46 10.07 11.94 11.65
C SER A 46 9.77 10.65 10.87
N VAL A 47 8.58 10.08 11.08
CA VAL A 47 7.99 8.97 10.33
C VAL A 47 7.07 9.53 9.26
N TRP A 48 7.30 9.16 7.99
CA TRP A 48 6.51 9.66 6.86
C TRP A 48 5.68 8.56 6.21
N GLY A 49 4.40 8.83 5.95
CA GLY A 49 3.61 8.06 4.99
C GLY A 49 3.96 8.49 3.57
N ILE A 50 4.11 7.54 2.65
CA ILE A 50 4.25 7.83 1.22
C ILE A 50 3.26 7.01 0.42
N SER A 51 2.60 7.63 -0.55
CA SER A 51 1.61 6.92 -1.38
C SER A 51 1.52 7.49 -2.81
N MET A 52 1.07 6.62 -3.72
CA MET A 52 0.59 6.99 -5.05
C MET A 52 -0.86 6.54 -5.14
N VAL A 53 -1.75 7.46 -5.52
CA VAL A 53 -3.20 7.23 -5.49
C VAL A 53 -3.81 7.43 -6.87
N LYS A 54 -4.92 6.74 -7.14
CA LYS A 54 -5.70 6.93 -8.36
C LYS A 54 -7.14 6.47 -8.18
N ASN A 55 -8.09 7.39 -8.30
CA ASN A 55 -9.54 7.14 -8.27
C ASN A 55 -10.07 6.40 -7.01
N GLU A 56 -9.75 6.93 -5.84
CA GLU A 56 -10.05 6.37 -4.52
C GLU A 56 -10.75 7.43 -3.63
N ALA A 57 -11.54 8.32 -4.25
CA ALA A 57 -12.20 9.44 -3.56
C ALA A 57 -13.18 8.98 -2.49
N ASP A 58 -13.65 7.73 -2.59
CA ASP A 58 -14.54 7.13 -1.61
C ASP A 58 -13.82 6.90 -0.26
N ILE A 59 -12.53 6.58 -0.22
CA ILE A 59 -11.87 6.10 1.01
C ILE A 59 -10.65 6.93 1.45
N ILE A 60 -10.09 7.74 0.56
CA ILE A 60 -8.79 8.38 0.80
C ILE A 60 -8.77 9.33 2.01
N ASP A 61 -9.87 10.05 2.29
CA ASP A 61 -9.97 10.89 3.49
C ASP A 61 -9.78 10.07 4.77
N SER A 62 -10.54 8.98 4.91
CA SER A 62 -10.46 8.09 6.07
C SER A 62 -9.08 7.48 6.24
N VAL A 63 -8.44 7.03 5.15
CA VAL A 63 -7.08 6.46 5.20
C VAL A 63 -6.05 7.51 5.60
N VAL A 64 -6.13 8.73 5.03
CA VAL A 64 -5.20 9.81 5.38
C VAL A 64 -5.31 10.16 6.86
N ARG A 65 -6.53 10.35 7.38
CA ARG A 65 -6.75 10.66 8.80
C ARG A 65 -6.28 9.52 9.69
N HIS A 66 -6.60 8.29 9.33
CA HIS A 66 -6.13 7.09 10.06
C HIS A 66 -4.61 7.04 10.15
N MET A 67 -3.91 7.24 9.04
CA MET A 67 -2.44 7.23 9.05
C MET A 67 -1.88 8.29 9.99
N LEU A 68 -2.47 9.49 10.04
CA LEU A 68 -2.06 10.52 11.00
C LEU A 68 -2.36 10.14 12.45
N ASP A 69 -3.52 9.52 12.72
CA ASP A 69 -3.89 8.96 14.03
C ASP A 69 -2.93 7.84 14.47
N GLN A 70 -2.19 7.24 13.54
CA GLN A 70 -1.12 6.25 13.82
C GLN A 70 0.25 6.89 14.08
N ASP A 71 0.29 8.16 14.52
CA ASP A 71 1.50 8.95 14.78
C ASP A 71 2.45 9.05 13.57
N ILE A 72 1.91 9.00 12.36
CA ILE A 72 2.66 9.35 11.15
C ILE A 72 2.74 10.87 11.07
N ASP A 73 3.94 11.43 11.23
CA ASP A 73 4.14 12.87 11.37
C ASP A 73 3.71 13.66 10.12
N ARG A 74 3.94 13.08 8.95
CA ARG A 74 3.65 13.68 7.64
C ARG A 74 3.33 12.65 6.58
N ILE A 75 2.54 13.04 5.60
CA ILE A 75 2.21 12.18 4.46
C ILE A 75 2.56 12.89 3.16
N LEU A 76 3.26 12.19 2.25
CA LEU A 76 3.54 12.67 0.89
C LEU A 76 2.82 11.78 -0.12
N ILE A 77 1.85 12.35 -0.83
CA ILE A 77 1.02 11.65 -1.82
C ILE A 77 1.28 12.24 -3.20
N VAL A 78 1.32 11.37 -4.22
CA VAL A 78 1.14 11.78 -5.62
C VAL A 78 -0.15 11.20 -6.18
N ASP A 79 -0.97 12.08 -6.74
CA ASP A 79 -2.14 11.68 -7.51
C ASP A 79 -1.74 11.33 -8.95
N ASN A 80 -2.07 10.12 -9.40
CA ASN A 80 -1.72 9.63 -10.73
C ASN A 80 -2.83 9.86 -11.76
N GLY A 81 -3.33 11.09 -11.82
CA GLY A 81 -4.32 11.51 -12.80
C GLY A 81 -5.70 10.96 -12.48
N SER A 82 -6.15 11.18 -11.25
CA SER A 82 -7.51 10.84 -10.86
C SER A 82 -8.54 11.69 -11.60
N THR A 83 -9.74 11.12 -11.77
CA THR A 83 -10.88 11.70 -12.50
C THR A 83 -12.17 11.65 -11.70
N ASP A 84 -12.12 11.22 -10.44
CA ASP A 84 -13.27 11.02 -9.55
C ASP A 84 -13.34 12.04 -8.39
N GLY A 85 -12.48 13.07 -8.41
CA GLY A 85 -12.38 14.07 -7.34
C GLY A 85 -11.33 13.75 -6.25
N THR A 86 -10.61 12.62 -6.34
CA THR A 86 -9.55 12.25 -5.37
C THR A 86 -8.52 13.37 -5.19
N TYR A 87 -8.05 13.98 -6.28
CA TYR A 87 -7.02 15.02 -6.22
C TYR A 87 -7.51 16.29 -5.52
N GLU A 88 -8.73 16.72 -5.84
CA GLU A 88 -9.38 17.90 -5.26
C GLU A 88 -9.59 17.71 -3.75
N MET A 89 -10.04 16.51 -3.34
CA MET A 89 -10.18 16.15 -1.93
C MET A 89 -8.84 16.19 -1.20
N LEU A 90 -7.81 15.55 -1.75
CA LEU A 90 -6.46 15.57 -1.17
C LEU A 90 -5.89 16.99 -1.05
N LYS A 91 -6.15 17.85 -2.03
CA LYS A 91 -5.77 19.26 -1.97
C LYS A 91 -6.45 19.98 -0.81
N GLU A 92 -7.73 19.75 -0.57
CA GLU A 92 -8.44 20.34 0.57
C GLU A 92 -7.81 19.88 1.88
N LEU A 93 -7.60 18.56 2.02
CA LEU A 93 -6.96 17.98 3.18
C LEU A 93 -5.56 18.54 3.43
N SER A 94 -4.80 18.87 2.38
CA SER A 94 -3.46 19.47 2.52
C SER A 94 -3.44 20.88 3.11
N ARG A 95 -4.59 21.56 3.19
CA ARG A 95 -4.73 22.86 3.86
C ARG A 95 -4.91 22.70 5.37
N GLU A 96 -5.45 21.56 5.80
CA GLU A 96 -5.84 21.31 7.19
C GLU A 96 -4.89 20.34 7.90
N LEU A 97 -4.33 19.39 7.17
CA LEU A 97 -3.56 18.26 7.69
C LEU A 97 -2.09 18.35 7.23
N PRO A 98 -1.14 17.70 7.94
CA PRO A 98 0.28 17.72 7.61
C PRO A 98 0.65 16.85 6.39
N ILE A 99 -0.15 16.92 5.33
CA ILE A 99 0.05 16.19 4.08
C ILE A 99 0.60 17.12 2.98
N SER A 100 1.35 16.55 2.05
CA SER A 100 1.84 17.22 0.86
C SER A 100 1.39 16.43 -0.36
N VAL A 101 0.73 17.10 -1.30
CA VAL A 101 0.09 16.46 -2.44
C VAL A 101 0.70 16.96 -3.73
N GLY A 102 1.26 16.04 -4.51
CA GLY A 102 1.77 16.30 -5.85
C GLY A 102 0.92 15.60 -6.91
N ARG A 103 1.31 15.79 -8.18
CA ARG A 103 0.75 15.07 -9.32
C ARG A 103 1.80 14.17 -9.95
N ASP A 104 1.33 13.09 -10.54
CA ASP A 104 2.10 12.19 -11.38
C ASP A 104 1.44 12.05 -12.75
N ARG A 105 2.04 12.68 -13.76
CA ARG A 105 1.57 12.66 -15.15
C ARG A 105 2.08 11.47 -15.95
N GLU A 106 2.86 10.57 -15.36
CA GLU A 106 3.30 9.34 -16.01
C GLU A 106 2.21 8.25 -15.89
N PRO A 107 1.50 7.90 -16.99
CA PRO A 107 0.41 6.93 -16.93
C PRO A 107 0.90 5.49 -16.72
N GLY A 108 2.14 5.17 -17.10
CA GLY A 108 2.71 3.85 -16.93
C GLY A 108 2.87 3.46 -15.46
N TYR A 109 2.57 2.20 -15.14
CA TYR A 109 2.65 1.67 -13.78
C TYR A 109 4.09 1.42 -13.27
N TYR A 110 4.94 2.44 -13.30
CA TYR A 110 6.32 2.40 -12.78
C TYR A 110 6.38 2.52 -11.24
N GLN A 111 5.54 1.75 -10.53
CA GLN A 111 5.26 1.92 -9.10
C GLN A 111 6.52 1.89 -8.22
N ALA A 112 7.42 0.94 -8.41
CA ALA A 112 8.65 0.85 -7.62
C ALA A 112 9.54 2.11 -7.74
N HIS A 113 9.66 2.67 -8.96
CA HIS A 113 10.40 3.92 -9.20
C HIS A 113 9.71 5.12 -8.58
N LYS A 114 8.37 5.19 -8.70
CA LYS A 114 7.54 6.25 -8.12
C LYS A 114 7.68 6.26 -6.59
N MET A 115 7.46 5.14 -5.94
CA MET A 115 7.59 5.00 -4.47
C MET A 115 9.02 5.24 -3.98
N THR A 116 10.03 4.78 -4.72
CA THR A 116 11.44 5.07 -4.40
C THR A 116 11.75 6.57 -4.50
N ALA A 117 11.18 7.28 -5.49
CA ALA A 117 11.35 8.72 -5.64
C ALA A 117 10.69 9.48 -4.46
N LEU A 118 9.50 9.06 -4.02
CA LEU A 118 8.83 9.63 -2.84
C LEU A 118 9.62 9.37 -1.56
N ALA A 119 10.11 8.15 -1.35
CA ALA A 119 10.97 7.82 -0.21
C ALA A 119 12.25 8.68 -0.18
N SER A 120 12.87 8.89 -1.34
CA SER A 120 14.04 9.77 -1.49
C SER A 120 13.72 11.24 -1.19
N ARG A 121 12.50 11.69 -1.54
CA ARG A 121 12.02 13.03 -1.22
C ARG A 121 11.78 13.22 0.28
N ALA A 122 11.10 12.27 0.92
CA ALA A 122 10.87 12.26 2.36
C ALA A 122 12.20 12.24 3.14
N ARG A 123 13.15 11.37 2.74
CA ARG A 123 14.49 11.34 3.34
C ARG A 123 15.18 12.71 3.29
N ARG A 124 15.17 13.37 2.13
CA ARG A 124 15.81 14.69 1.97
C ARG A 124 15.15 15.77 2.83
N ALA A 125 13.89 15.55 3.22
CA ALA A 125 13.16 16.39 4.16
C ALA A 125 13.39 15.99 5.63
N GLY A 126 14.22 14.99 5.95
CA GLY A 126 14.54 14.60 7.31
C GLY A 126 13.80 13.37 7.84
N ALA A 127 12.97 12.71 7.01
CA ALA A 127 12.28 11.49 7.41
C ALA A 127 13.28 10.37 7.75
N GLU A 128 13.17 9.85 8.97
CA GLU A 128 13.96 8.71 9.45
C GLU A 128 13.34 7.39 9.00
N TRP A 129 12.01 7.32 8.99
CA TRP A 129 11.23 6.20 8.51
C TRP A 129 10.28 6.62 7.38
N VAL A 130 10.03 5.69 6.47
CA VAL A 130 8.92 5.78 5.51
C VAL A 130 8.01 4.57 5.64
N VAL A 131 6.70 4.80 5.53
CA VAL A 131 5.62 3.81 5.48
C VAL A 131 4.96 3.94 4.11
N PRO A 132 5.32 3.08 3.14
CA PRO A 132 4.65 3.05 1.84
C PRO A 132 3.29 2.36 1.95
N PHE A 133 2.20 3.07 1.66
CA PHE A 133 0.83 2.57 1.77
C PHE A 133 0.03 2.84 0.49
N ASP A 134 -0.97 2.01 0.21
CA ASP A 134 -1.94 2.24 -0.87
C ASP A 134 -3.17 2.98 -0.33
N ALA A 135 -3.96 3.59 -1.22
CA ALA A 135 -5.10 4.46 -0.86
C ALA A 135 -6.22 3.77 -0.05
N ASP A 136 -6.17 2.44 0.03
CA ASP A 136 -7.18 1.56 0.62
C ASP A 136 -6.63 0.74 1.80
N GLU A 137 -5.52 1.19 2.41
CA GLU A 137 -4.82 0.48 3.48
C GLU A 137 -4.77 1.24 4.81
N PHE A 138 -5.29 0.61 5.86
CA PHE A 138 -5.23 1.10 7.23
C PHE A 138 -4.12 0.34 7.98
N TRP A 139 -3.03 1.03 8.28
CA TRP A 139 -1.88 0.43 8.98
C TRP A 139 -2.06 0.47 10.49
N PHE A 140 -1.61 -0.58 11.18
CA PHE A 140 -1.70 -0.72 12.62
C PHE A 140 -0.43 -1.32 13.22
N ALA A 141 -0.22 -1.06 14.51
CA ALA A 141 0.67 -1.85 15.35
C ALA A 141 -0.15 -2.46 16.53
N PRO A 142 0.18 -3.67 17.01
CA PRO A 142 -0.46 -4.23 18.21
C PRO A 142 -0.04 -3.45 19.46
N GLY A 143 -1.02 -2.96 20.23
CA GLY A 143 -0.83 -2.30 21.53
C GLY A 143 -0.21 -0.89 21.49
N THR A 144 0.03 -0.32 20.32
CA THR A 144 0.56 1.05 20.15
C THR A 144 0.27 1.56 18.72
N THR A 145 0.65 2.79 18.41
CA THR A 145 0.55 3.35 17.06
C THR A 145 1.72 2.89 16.17
N VAL A 146 1.55 2.93 14.85
CA VAL A 146 2.62 2.61 13.90
C VAL A 146 3.85 3.48 14.12
N GLY A 147 3.67 4.80 14.24
CA GLY A 147 4.76 5.75 14.44
C GLY A 147 5.51 5.50 15.75
N ALA A 148 4.81 5.30 16.86
CA ALA A 148 5.45 5.01 18.15
C ALA A 148 6.30 3.73 18.09
N TYR A 149 5.75 2.65 17.51
CA TYR A 149 6.48 1.40 17.31
C TYR A 149 7.76 1.59 16.47
N LEU A 150 7.67 2.31 15.36
CA LEU A 150 8.80 2.53 14.46
C LEU A 150 9.91 3.36 15.12
N ARG A 151 9.55 4.36 15.94
CA ARG A 151 10.52 5.17 16.68
C ARG A 151 11.25 4.35 17.74
N SER A 152 10.57 3.44 18.43
CA SER A 152 11.22 2.57 19.44
C SER A 152 12.00 1.40 18.85
N SER A 153 11.76 1.04 17.59
CA SER A 153 12.35 -0.14 16.97
C SER A 153 13.84 0.04 16.65
N GLY A 154 14.66 -0.91 17.07
CA GLY A 154 16.10 -0.96 16.78
C GLY A 154 16.44 -1.53 15.38
N VAL A 155 15.46 -2.06 14.65
CA VAL A 155 15.67 -2.60 13.30
C VAL A 155 15.52 -1.54 12.22
N THR A 156 15.79 -1.93 10.97
CA THR A 156 15.77 -1.01 9.82
C THR A 156 14.56 -1.20 8.91
N ARG A 157 13.79 -2.26 9.12
CA ARG A 157 12.61 -2.63 8.34
C ARG A 157 11.62 -3.34 9.23
N VAL A 158 10.34 -3.05 9.06
CA VAL A 158 9.26 -3.74 9.74
C VAL A 158 8.22 -4.15 8.70
N GLN A 159 7.87 -5.42 8.68
CA GLN A 159 6.82 -5.94 7.80
C GLN A 159 5.45 -5.72 8.41
N ALA A 160 4.48 -5.56 7.52
CA ALA A 160 3.07 -5.55 7.83
C ALA A 160 2.36 -6.73 7.16
N ALA A 161 1.69 -7.55 7.97
CA ALA A 161 0.79 -8.58 7.46
C ALA A 161 -0.49 -7.91 6.93
N ILE A 162 -0.91 -8.27 5.72
CA ILE A 162 -2.11 -7.70 5.10
C ILE A 162 -3.28 -8.62 5.40
N HIS A 163 -4.34 -8.09 6.01
CA HIS A 163 -5.62 -8.76 6.19
C HIS A 163 -6.65 -8.03 5.33
N ASN A 164 -7.28 -8.76 4.43
CA ASN A 164 -8.25 -8.15 3.53
C ASN A 164 -9.62 -8.11 4.21
N ALA A 165 -10.31 -6.98 4.12
CA ALA A 165 -11.67 -6.78 4.59
C ALA A 165 -12.59 -6.45 3.42
N PHE A 166 -13.87 -6.84 3.54
CA PHE A 166 -14.84 -6.73 2.45
C PHE A 166 -16.26 -6.45 2.95
N PRO A 167 -17.10 -5.90 2.07
CA PRO A 167 -18.54 -5.85 2.26
C PRO A 167 -19.22 -7.19 2.49
N THR A 168 -20.30 -7.12 3.27
CA THR A 168 -21.29 -8.19 3.42
C THR A 168 -22.51 -7.88 2.54
N ALA A 169 -23.32 -8.90 2.24
CA ALA A 169 -24.54 -8.71 1.44
C ALA A 169 -25.56 -7.83 2.18
N GLU A 170 -25.53 -7.86 3.51
CA GLU A 170 -26.35 -7.08 4.42
C GLU A 170 -25.88 -5.62 4.56
N ASN A 171 -24.63 -5.32 4.18
CA ASN A 171 -24.05 -3.98 4.20
C ASN A 171 -23.21 -3.68 2.94
N PRO A 172 -23.84 -3.44 1.78
CA PRO A 172 -23.14 -3.32 0.50
C PRO A 172 -22.44 -1.97 0.24
N ARG A 173 -22.49 -1.01 1.17
CA ARG A 173 -21.84 0.32 1.01
C ARG A 173 -20.78 0.56 2.07
N LEU A 174 -19.51 0.58 1.66
CA LEU A 174 -18.36 0.59 2.59
C LEU A 174 -17.20 1.44 2.08
N SER A 175 -17.41 2.74 2.08
CA SER A 175 -16.31 3.67 2.06
C SER A 175 -15.88 3.97 3.50
N GLY A 176 -14.62 3.71 3.84
CA GLY A 176 -14.10 3.85 5.21
C GLY A 176 -14.21 2.56 6.04
N LEU A 177 -13.94 2.66 7.35
CA LEU A 177 -14.08 1.56 8.32
C LEU A 177 -15.45 1.54 9.02
N GLU A 178 -16.35 2.46 8.64
CA GLU A 178 -17.67 2.59 9.23
C GLU A 178 -18.59 1.47 8.72
N GLY A 179 -19.29 0.81 9.64
CA GLY A 179 -20.18 -0.30 9.31
C GLY A 179 -19.50 -1.67 9.42
N GLU A 180 -20.32 -2.71 9.25
CA GLU A 180 -19.88 -4.09 9.39
C GLU A 180 -19.10 -4.54 8.15
N LEU A 181 -17.94 -5.14 8.40
CA LEU A 181 -17.00 -5.64 7.40
C LEU A 181 -16.63 -7.10 7.71
N ARG A 182 -16.38 -7.88 6.67
CA ARG A 182 -15.84 -9.24 6.76
C ARG A 182 -14.33 -9.22 6.54
N LEU A 183 -13.57 -9.45 7.60
CA LEU A 183 -12.12 -9.56 7.60
C LEU A 183 -11.66 -11.02 7.42
N ASP A 184 -10.72 -11.26 6.51
CA ASP A 184 -10.02 -12.53 6.38
C ASP A 184 -8.95 -12.66 7.48
N VAL A 185 -9.15 -13.61 8.40
CA VAL A 185 -8.23 -13.80 9.55
C VAL A 185 -6.85 -14.25 9.08
N PRO A 186 -6.68 -15.20 8.16
CA PRO A 186 -5.39 -15.45 7.54
C PRO A 186 -4.87 -14.21 6.80
N PRO A 187 -3.60 -13.81 7.03
CA PRO A 187 -3.02 -12.75 6.24
C PRO A 187 -2.79 -13.22 4.80
N HIS A 188 -2.89 -12.26 3.88
CA HIS A 188 -2.46 -12.43 2.51
C HIS A 188 -0.98 -12.88 2.45
N LEU A 189 -0.64 -13.65 1.41
CA LEU A 189 0.70 -14.23 1.22
C LEU A 189 1.81 -13.18 1.15
N MET A 190 1.48 -12.01 0.60
CA MET A 190 2.39 -10.89 0.48
C MET A 190 2.24 -9.93 1.66
N ARG A 191 3.36 -9.36 2.08
CA ARG A 191 3.48 -8.38 3.18
C ARG A 191 3.98 -7.06 2.63
N LYS A 192 3.68 -5.92 3.26
CA LYS A 192 4.31 -4.64 2.94
C LYS A 192 5.39 -4.30 3.95
N VAL A 193 6.25 -3.33 3.61
CA VAL A 193 7.43 -3.00 4.43
C VAL A 193 7.53 -1.51 4.68
N ALA A 194 7.45 -1.13 5.96
CA ALA A 194 7.97 0.14 6.44
C ALA A 194 9.49 0.06 6.59
N SER A 195 10.22 1.14 6.29
CA SER A 195 11.68 1.11 6.29
C SER A 195 12.32 2.41 6.73
N ARG A 196 13.43 2.29 7.48
CA ARG A 196 14.33 3.40 7.74
C ARG A 196 14.87 3.92 6.42
N THR A 197 14.83 5.22 6.22
CA THR A 197 15.34 5.82 4.99
C THR A 197 16.85 5.62 4.86
N SER A 198 17.34 5.62 3.61
CA SER A 198 18.77 5.63 3.31
C SER A 198 19.00 6.18 1.90
N PRO A 199 20.20 6.67 1.56
CA PRO A 199 20.50 7.16 0.21
C PRO A 199 20.24 6.15 -0.91
N PHE A 200 20.36 4.85 -0.61
CA PHE A 200 20.19 3.75 -1.57
C PHE A 200 18.94 2.91 -1.28
N LEU A 201 17.98 3.45 -0.53
CA LEU A 201 16.70 2.79 -0.31
C LEU A 201 15.99 2.60 -1.65
N TRP A 202 15.60 1.36 -1.93
CA TRP A 202 14.76 0.99 -3.05
C TRP A 202 13.50 0.30 -2.54
N ILE A 203 12.35 0.89 -2.84
CA ILE A 203 11.04 0.28 -2.58
C ILE A 203 10.66 -0.54 -3.81
N GLY A 204 10.46 -1.84 -3.62
CA GLY A 204 10.08 -2.75 -4.70
C GLY A 204 8.58 -2.70 -5.03
N MET A 205 8.22 -3.41 -6.10
CA MET A 205 6.84 -3.47 -6.59
C MET A 205 5.86 -3.90 -5.48
N GLY A 206 4.72 -3.22 -5.42
CA GLY A 206 3.66 -3.48 -4.44
C GLY A 206 4.06 -3.15 -3.01
N ASN A 207 5.14 -2.37 -2.80
CA ASN A 207 5.66 -2.03 -1.47
C ASN A 207 6.13 -3.23 -0.63
N HIS A 208 6.30 -4.41 -1.25
CA HIS A 208 6.61 -5.65 -0.54
C HIS A 208 8.05 -5.79 -0.09
N THR A 209 8.95 -4.95 -0.60
CA THR A 209 10.37 -5.01 -0.29
C THR A 209 10.97 -3.62 -0.14
N ALA A 210 11.87 -3.49 0.82
CA ALA A 210 12.74 -2.33 0.99
C ALA A 210 14.20 -2.80 0.97
N MET A 211 14.88 -2.58 -0.15
CA MET A 211 16.30 -2.88 -0.29
C MET A 211 17.12 -1.69 0.19
N ARG A 212 17.91 -1.89 1.25
CA ARG A 212 18.77 -0.88 1.86
C ARG A 212 19.92 -1.54 2.62
N SER A 213 20.95 -0.77 2.97
CA SER A 213 22.07 -1.24 3.78
C SER A 213 21.75 -1.22 5.28
N GLY A 214 21.89 -2.35 5.96
CA GLY A 214 21.64 -2.48 7.40
C GLY A 214 20.92 -3.79 7.69
N SER A 215 20.90 -4.19 8.96
CA SER A 215 20.30 -5.44 9.41
C SER A 215 19.01 -5.19 10.18
N GLY A 216 18.30 -6.27 10.51
CA GLY A 216 17.07 -6.24 11.26
C GLY A 216 15.83 -6.19 10.36
N LEU A 217 14.91 -7.11 10.63
CA LEU A 217 13.58 -7.18 10.09
C LEU A 217 12.69 -7.69 11.21
N GLU A 218 11.65 -6.93 11.55
CA GLU A 218 10.60 -7.38 12.46
C GLU A 218 9.32 -7.62 11.66
N ASP A 219 8.49 -8.53 12.13
CA ASP A 219 7.16 -8.79 11.55
C ASP A 219 6.07 -8.45 12.57
N ARG A 220 5.76 -7.16 12.68
CA ARG A 220 4.91 -6.67 13.77
C ARG A 220 3.74 -5.82 13.34
N LEU A 221 3.86 -5.10 12.23
CA LEU A 221 2.78 -4.24 11.76
C LEU A 221 1.68 -5.08 11.11
N ARG A 222 0.51 -4.48 10.96
CA ARG A 222 -0.66 -5.08 10.33
C ARG A 222 -1.31 -4.06 9.41
N ILE A 223 -1.97 -4.53 8.39
CA ILE A 223 -2.75 -3.73 7.46
C ILE A 223 -4.14 -4.35 7.40
N LEU A 224 -5.16 -3.53 7.63
CA LEU A 224 -6.52 -3.82 7.18
C LEU A 224 -6.65 -3.21 5.78
N HIS A 225 -6.83 -4.07 4.77
CA HIS A 225 -6.87 -3.68 3.36
C HIS A 225 -8.30 -3.81 2.83
N LEU A 226 -8.83 -2.73 2.25
CA LEU A 226 -10.17 -2.67 1.66
C LEU A 226 -10.10 -2.52 0.12
N PRO A 227 -9.60 -3.52 -0.62
CA PRO A 227 -9.33 -3.36 -2.06
C PRO A 227 -10.59 -3.20 -2.91
N TRP A 228 -11.71 -3.79 -2.47
CA TRP A 228 -12.98 -3.88 -3.19
C TRP A 228 -14.13 -3.40 -2.31
N ARG A 229 -14.84 -2.35 -2.74
CA ARG A 229 -15.80 -1.62 -1.89
C ARG A 229 -17.13 -1.32 -2.56
N SER A 230 -17.17 -1.38 -3.89
CA SER A 230 -18.38 -1.40 -4.70
C SER A 230 -18.09 -2.06 -6.05
N GLN A 231 -19.14 -2.50 -6.74
CA GLN A 231 -19.02 -3.04 -8.09
C GLN A 231 -18.43 -2.02 -9.07
N GLU A 232 -18.87 -0.75 -8.98
CA GLU A 232 -18.40 0.33 -9.84
C GLU A 232 -16.92 0.62 -9.59
N GLN A 233 -16.50 0.61 -8.32
CA GLN A 233 -15.11 0.77 -7.95
C GLN A 233 -14.25 -0.40 -8.42
N LEU A 234 -14.70 -1.64 -8.23
CA LEU A 234 -14.01 -2.84 -8.71
C LEU A 234 -13.79 -2.75 -10.22
N THR A 235 -14.85 -2.51 -10.97
CA THR A 235 -14.81 -2.40 -12.44
C THR A 235 -13.86 -1.31 -12.89
N ARG A 236 -13.98 -0.10 -12.32
CA ARG A 236 -13.09 1.02 -12.63
C ARG A 236 -11.62 0.67 -12.35
N LYS A 237 -11.32 0.08 -11.19
CA LYS A 237 -9.97 -0.20 -10.72
C LYS A 237 -9.27 -1.26 -11.57
N VAL A 238 -9.96 -2.34 -11.94
CA VAL A 238 -9.35 -3.40 -12.78
C VAL A 238 -9.06 -2.89 -14.20
N ARG A 239 -9.98 -2.14 -14.81
CA ARG A 239 -9.79 -1.55 -16.15
C ARG A 239 -8.66 -0.54 -16.15
N GLN A 240 -8.60 0.30 -15.11
CA GLN A 240 -7.53 1.28 -14.94
C GLN A 240 -6.16 0.64 -14.73
N GLY A 241 -6.08 -0.39 -13.88
CA GLY A 241 -4.85 -1.15 -13.66
C GLY A 241 -4.33 -1.78 -14.95
N ALA A 242 -5.22 -2.37 -15.74
CA ALA A 242 -4.89 -2.95 -17.04
C ALA A 242 -4.34 -1.90 -18.02
N ALA A 243 -5.01 -0.74 -18.13
CA ALA A 243 -4.56 0.36 -18.99
C ALA A 243 -3.21 0.93 -18.55
N ALA A 244 -2.99 1.12 -17.25
CA ALA A 244 -1.72 1.62 -16.70
C ALA A 244 -0.57 0.62 -16.91
N TYR A 245 -0.86 -0.69 -16.82
CA TYR A 245 0.12 -1.72 -17.14
C TYR A 245 0.46 -1.74 -18.63
N ALA A 246 -0.53 -1.67 -19.52
CA ALA A 246 -0.34 -1.62 -20.97
C ALA A 246 0.44 -0.37 -21.43
N ALA A 247 0.29 0.75 -20.71
CA ALA A 247 1.08 1.96 -20.92
C ALA A 247 2.52 1.88 -20.39
N SER A 248 2.90 0.80 -19.70
CA SER A 248 4.24 0.60 -19.16
C SER A 248 5.10 -0.32 -20.04
N SER A 249 6.41 -0.28 -19.82
CA SER A 249 7.35 -1.22 -20.44
C SER A 249 7.60 -2.49 -19.59
N LEU A 250 6.82 -2.69 -18.52
CA LEU A 250 7.07 -3.75 -17.54
C LEU A 250 6.70 -5.13 -18.10
N LYS A 251 7.36 -6.17 -17.58
CA LYS A 251 7.11 -7.57 -17.92
C LYS A 251 7.01 -8.40 -16.64
N GLY A 252 6.07 -9.34 -16.60
CA GLY A 252 5.95 -10.33 -15.51
C GLY A 252 5.44 -9.76 -14.18
N VAL A 253 4.79 -8.60 -14.19
CA VAL A 253 4.10 -8.01 -13.02
C VAL A 253 2.69 -7.61 -13.43
N GLY A 254 1.79 -7.34 -12.48
CA GLY A 254 0.43 -6.88 -12.79
C GLY A 254 -0.46 -7.91 -13.49
N GLY A 255 -0.11 -9.21 -13.44
CA GLY A 255 -0.86 -10.26 -14.14
C GLY A 255 -2.34 -10.29 -13.78
N HIS A 256 -2.69 -10.06 -12.51
CA HIS A 256 -4.08 -10.00 -12.07
C HIS A 256 -4.86 -8.87 -12.77
N TRP A 257 -4.28 -7.69 -12.97
CA TRP A 257 -4.95 -6.60 -13.69
C TRP A 257 -5.17 -6.92 -15.16
N ILE A 258 -4.28 -7.66 -15.81
CA ILE A 258 -4.47 -8.09 -17.19
C ILE A 258 -5.64 -9.07 -17.27
N THR A 259 -5.63 -10.11 -16.42
CA THR A 259 -6.68 -11.13 -16.39
C THR A 259 -8.04 -10.52 -16.05
N GLN A 260 -8.11 -9.74 -14.96
CA GLN A 260 -9.34 -9.08 -14.53
C GLN A 260 -9.83 -8.02 -15.51
N GLY A 261 -8.90 -7.23 -16.04
CA GLY A 261 -9.19 -6.18 -17.02
C GLY A 261 -9.72 -6.72 -18.35
N ALA A 262 -9.62 -8.03 -18.60
CA ALA A 262 -10.17 -8.69 -19.79
C ALA A 262 -11.58 -9.30 -19.57
N LEU A 263 -12.07 -9.41 -18.33
CA LEU A 263 -13.42 -9.94 -18.03
C LEU A 263 -14.50 -9.03 -18.63
N SER A 264 -15.65 -9.58 -19.02
CA SER A 264 -16.83 -8.76 -19.36
C SER A 264 -17.39 -8.06 -18.13
N ASP A 265 -18.29 -7.09 -18.31
CA ASP A 265 -18.95 -6.43 -17.18
C ASP A 265 -19.83 -7.43 -16.40
N ASP A 266 -20.49 -8.38 -17.09
CA ASP A 266 -21.18 -9.51 -16.45
C ASP A 266 -20.21 -10.38 -15.64
N GLY A 267 -19.03 -10.68 -16.18
CA GLY A 267 -18.01 -11.43 -15.45
C GLY A 267 -17.51 -10.69 -14.20
N LEU A 268 -17.40 -9.36 -14.25
CA LEU A 268 -17.05 -8.55 -13.08
C LEU A 268 -18.19 -8.48 -12.05
N GLN A 269 -19.46 -8.52 -12.49
CA GLN A 269 -20.61 -8.67 -11.61
C GLN A 269 -20.56 -10.01 -10.87
N GLU A 270 -20.30 -11.12 -11.57
CA GLU A 270 -20.18 -12.44 -10.96
C GLU A 270 -19.08 -12.48 -9.89
N VAL A 271 -17.93 -11.86 -10.20
CA VAL A 271 -16.82 -11.71 -9.24
C VAL A 271 -17.26 -10.92 -8.00
N TRP A 272 -17.98 -9.82 -8.19
CA TRP A 272 -18.49 -9.01 -7.10
C TRP A 272 -19.48 -9.79 -6.22
N ASP A 273 -20.40 -10.52 -6.82
CA ASP A 273 -21.41 -11.30 -6.10
C ASP A 273 -20.78 -12.43 -5.28
N ARG A 274 -19.71 -13.06 -5.79
CA ARG A 274 -18.93 -14.08 -5.06
C ARG A 274 -18.17 -13.47 -3.89
N LEU A 275 -17.59 -12.28 -4.07
CA LEU A 275 -16.91 -11.55 -3.00
C LEU A 275 -17.85 -11.23 -1.84
N LEU A 276 -19.07 -10.78 -2.11
CA LEU A 276 -20.08 -10.52 -1.08
C LEU A 276 -20.44 -11.78 -0.28
N LYS A 277 -20.27 -12.97 -0.87
CA LYS A 277 -20.47 -14.27 -0.22
C LYS A 277 -19.23 -14.83 0.47
N GLY A 278 -18.08 -14.15 0.34
CA GLY A 278 -16.80 -14.63 0.89
C GLY A 278 -16.17 -15.76 0.08
N GLU A 279 -16.51 -15.86 -1.21
CA GLU A 279 -16.01 -16.90 -2.11
C GLU A 279 -14.87 -16.38 -3.00
N GLY A 280 -13.81 -17.17 -3.17
CA GLY A 280 -12.64 -16.82 -3.96
C GLY A 280 -12.51 -17.53 -5.29
N GLU A 281 -11.71 -16.94 -6.18
CA GLU A 281 -11.21 -17.60 -7.39
C GLU A 281 -9.72 -17.33 -7.59
N ALA A 282 -8.97 -18.32 -8.08
CA ALA A 282 -7.52 -18.23 -8.23
C ALA A 282 -7.08 -17.09 -9.18
N ASP A 283 -7.92 -16.75 -10.15
CA ASP A 283 -7.59 -15.80 -11.23
C ASP A 283 -7.83 -14.33 -10.86
N LEU A 284 -8.36 -14.07 -9.67
CA LEU A 284 -8.60 -12.71 -9.16
C LEU A 284 -7.38 -12.09 -8.46
N GLY A 285 -6.25 -12.77 -8.40
CA GLY A 285 -5.10 -12.32 -7.60
C GLY A 285 -5.41 -12.16 -6.10
N TRP A 286 -6.57 -12.67 -5.67
CA TRP A 286 -7.07 -12.65 -4.30
C TRP A 286 -7.91 -13.90 -4.06
N ARG A 287 -7.78 -14.47 -2.86
CA ARG A 287 -8.56 -15.62 -2.39
C ARG A 287 -8.93 -15.39 -0.92
N PRO A 288 -10.21 -15.17 -0.59
CA PRO A 288 -10.69 -15.30 0.78
C PRO A 288 -10.45 -16.75 1.21
N ILE A 289 -9.74 -16.94 2.31
CA ILE A 289 -9.41 -18.28 2.81
C ILE A 289 -10.26 -18.63 4.02
N GLY A 290 -10.62 -17.64 4.84
CA GLY A 290 -11.32 -17.86 6.09
C GLY A 290 -10.41 -18.50 7.17
N PRO A 291 -10.83 -18.54 8.44
CA PRO A 291 -12.11 -18.05 8.94
C PRO A 291 -12.24 -16.53 8.82
N PHE A 292 -13.48 -16.04 8.81
CA PHE A 292 -13.75 -14.61 8.76
C PHE A 292 -14.14 -14.06 10.12
N LEU A 293 -13.67 -12.86 10.43
CA LEU A 293 -14.17 -12.03 11.51
C LEU A 293 -15.13 -11.00 10.91
N VAL A 294 -16.34 -10.92 11.43
CA VAL A 294 -17.33 -9.91 11.03
C VAL A 294 -17.48 -8.93 12.18
N ASP A 295 -17.04 -7.69 11.97
CA ASP A 295 -17.08 -6.63 12.98
C ASP A 295 -17.03 -5.24 12.32
N ARG A 296 -17.18 -4.20 13.13
CA ARG A 296 -16.86 -2.82 12.79
C ARG A 296 -15.43 -2.51 13.19
N PHE A 297 -14.61 -2.01 12.27
CA PHE A 297 -13.19 -1.77 12.55
C PHE A 297 -12.85 -0.29 12.78
N ASP A 298 -13.83 0.61 12.70
CA ASP A 298 -13.70 2.05 12.92
C ASP A 298 -13.21 2.43 14.33
N HIS A 299 -13.51 1.62 15.33
CA HIS A 299 -13.05 1.82 16.70
C HIS A 299 -11.61 1.35 16.95
N TRP A 300 -10.99 0.63 16.02
CA TRP A 300 -9.64 0.09 16.20
C TRP A 300 -8.62 1.23 16.15
N ARG A 301 -7.96 1.49 17.27
CA ARG A 301 -6.83 2.43 17.37
C ARG A 301 -5.47 1.73 17.33
N THR A 302 -5.46 0.47 17.71
CA THR A 302 -4.33 -0.45 17.58
C THR A 302 -4.83 -1.72 16.90
N TRP A 303 -3.92 -2.57 16.44
CA TRP A 303 -4.35 -3.86 15.88
C TRP A 303 -5.02 -4.72 16.95
N ASP A 304 -6.23 -5.20 16.65
CA ASP A 304 -6.97 -6.18 17.45
C ASP A 304 -7.05 -5.84 18.96
N PRO A 305 -7.63 -4.67 19.30
CA PRO A 305 -7.60 -4.14 20.67
C PRO A 305 -8.32 -5.06 21.67
N ASP A 306 -9.36 -5.75 21.21
CA ASP A 306 -10.19 -6.64 22.03
C ASP A 306 -9.79 -8.12 21.92
N GLY A 307 -8.71 -8.43 21.17
CA GLY A 307 -8.21 -9.81 21.02
C GLY A 307 -9.16 -10.75 20.28
N GLN A 308 -9.93 -10.22 19.32
CA GLN A 308 -10.92 -10.94 18.54
C GLN A 308 -10.31 -11.70 17.36
N VAL A 309 -9.16 -11.28 16.83
CA VAL A 309 -8.51 -11.94 15.69
C VAL A 309 -7.86 -13.24 16.16
N PRO A 310 -8.34 -14.42 15.73
CA PRO A 310 -7.79 -15.69 16.18
C PRO A 310 -6.31 -15.83 15.83
N VAL A 311 -5.52 -16.27 16.80
CA VAL A 311 -4.15 -16.70 16.53
C VAL A 311 -4.20 -18.02 15.78
N LEU A 312 -3.99 -17.98 14.46
CA LEU A 312 -3.89 -19.19 13.68
C LEU A 312 -2.66 -19.98 14.13
N ALA A 313 -2.87 -21.23 14.56
CA ALA A 313 -1.78 -22.17 14.76
C ALA A 313 -1.01 -22.24 13.44
N SER A 314 0.32 -22.05 13.49
CA SER A 314 1.19 -22.03 12.31
C SER A 314 0.86 -23.22 11.40
N ALA A 315 0.08 -22.99 10.35
CA ALA A 315 -0.19 -24.02 9.37
C ALA A 315 1.16 -24.39 8.76
N ASN A 316 1.49 -25.68 8.78
CA ASN A 316 2.73 -26.19 8.25
C ASN A 316 3.03 -25.54 6.90
N LYS A 317 4.20 -24.93 6.83
CA LYS A 317 4.78 -24.31 5.65
C LYS A 317 4.62 -25.26 4.45
N PHE A 318 3.79 -24.88 3.47
CA PHE A 318 3.88 -25.40 2.11
C PHE A 318 4.85 -24.52 1.30
#